data_AF-F8A5F8-F1
#
_entry.id   AF-F8A5F8-F1
#
_cell.length_a   1.000
_cell.length_b   1.000
_cell.length_c   1.000
_cell.angle_alpha   90.00
_cell.angle_beta   90.00
_cell.angle_gamma   90.00
#
_symmetry.space_group_name_H-M   'P 1'
#
loop_
_entity.id
_entity.type
_entity.pdbx_description
1 polymer ?
#
loop_
_entity_poly.entity_id
_entity_poly.type
_entity_poly.pdbx_seq_one_letter_code
_entity_poly.pdbx_strand_id
1 'polypeptide(L)'
;MTPALGSAVVSADEVVWHERWEAALAALELDVDAAEELLRISHLPTTAQVARAAAWRPPAGLGPLPAPLLTRAQALLDRQLDVAQRLSQAAALSRRQLAAAQVLRARPDAVPVYLDAQG
;
A
#
# COMPACT_ATOMS: atom_id res chain seq x y z
N MET A 1 26.48 37.39 33.74
CA MET A 1 27.17 36.16 33.33
C MET A 1 26.09 35.18 32.86
N THR A 2 25.73 35.26 31.59
CA THR A 2 24.69 34.44 30.92
C THR A 2 25.17 34.34 29.47
N PRO A 3 25.34 33.13 28.90
CA PRO A 3 24.21 32.29 28.53
C PRO A 3 24.41 30.76 28.73
N ALA A 4 23.40 30.08 29.27
CA ALA A 4 23.26 28.62 29.22
C ALA A 4 21.96 28.16 28.51
N LEU A 5 21.16 29.11 28.01
CA LEU A 5 19.83 28.85 27.43
C LEU A 5 19.90 28.24 26.02
N GLY A 6 21.02 28.43 25.30
CA GLY A 6 21.16 27.96 23.91
C GLY A 6 21.29 26.44 23.77
N SER A 7 21.90 25.75 24.75
CA SER A 7 22.10 24.29 24.65
C SER A 7 20.80 23.51 24.88
N ALA A 8 19.89 24.01 25.72
CA ALA A 8 18.65 23.31 26.06
C ALA A 8 17.60 23.39 24.93
N VAL A 9 17.53 24.52 24.22
CA VAL A 9 16.58 24.72 23.12
C VAL A 9 16.93 23.84 21.92
N VAL A 10 18.22 23.74 21.58
CA VAL A 10 18.69 22.87 20.48
C VAL A 10 18.34 21.39 20.74
N SER A 11 18.48 20.92 21.99
CA SER A 11 18.10 19.55 22.34
C SER A 11 16.58 19.30 22.29
N ALA A 12 15.75 20.30 22.64
CA ALA A 12 14.30 20.17 22.55
C ALA A 12 13.82 20.08 21.10
N ASP A 13 14.39 20.90 20.20
CA ASP A 13 14.07 20.85 18.77
C ASP A 13 14.51 19.53 18.13
N GLU A 14 15.66 18.97 18.54
CA GLU A 14 16.14 17.66 18.09
C GLU A 14 15.19 16.53 18.53
N VAL A 15 14.71 16.56 19.77
CA VAL A 15 13.72 15.61 20.28
C VAL A 15 12.41 15.71 19.48
N VAL A 16 11.88 16.91 19.28
CA VAL A 16 10.64 17.11 18.51
C VAL A 16 10.80 16.65 17.06
N TRP A 17 11.94 16.93 16.43
CA TRP A 17 12.24 16.45 15.08
C TRP A 17 12.28 14.92 15.01
N HIS A 18 12.94 14.27 15.96
CA HIS A 18 13.00 12.81 16.06
C HIS A 18 11.61 12.19 16.26
N GLU A 19 10.82 12.74 17.19
CA GLU A 19 9.44 12.31 17.46
C GLU A 19 8.53 12.44 16.24
N ARG A 20 8.69 13.51 15.46
CA ARG A 20 7.92 13.69 14.21
C ARG A 20 8.25 12.61 13.17
N TRP A 21 9.51 12.19 13.09
CA TRP A 21 9.91 11.09 12.22
C TRP A 21 9.40 9.74 12.72
N GLU A 22 9.50 9.49 14.02
CA GLU A 22 8.94 8.31 14.68
C GLU A 22 7.43 8.18 14.40
N ALA A 23 6.68 9.26 14.59
CA ALA A 23 5.25 9.29 14.29
C ALA A 23 4.94 9.05 12.81
N ALA A 24 5.73 9.64 11.90
CA ALA A 24 5.56 9.45 10.47
C ALA A 24 5.83 8.00 10.04
N LEU A 25 6.90 7.38 10.55
CA LEU A 25 7.21 5.98 10.27
C LEU A 25 6.14 5.04 10.85
N ALA A 26 5.68 5.28 12.07
CA ALA A 26 4.60 4.49 12.68
C ALA A 26 3.30 4.57 11.87
N ALA A 27 2.94 5.76 11.36
CA ALA A 27 1.76 5.90 10.50
C ALA A 27 1.91 5.13 9.17
N LEU A 28 3.09 5.22 8.54
CA LEU A 28 3.36 4.48 7.30
C LEU A 28 3.39 2.96 7.51
N GLU A 29 3.87 2.48 8.66
CA GLU A 29 3.83 1.06 9.01
C GLU A 29 2.40 0.54 9.11
N LEU A 30 1.50 1.30 9.76
CA LEU A 30 0.08 0.94 9.82
C LEU A 30 -0.58 0.89 8.44
N ASP A 31 -0.23 1.82 7.55
CA ASP A 31 -0.73 1.81 6.17
C ASP A 31 -0.25 0.57 5.40
N VAL A 32 1.01 0.18 5.58
CA VAL A 32 1.59 -1.02 4.96
C VAL A 32 0.96 -2.30 5.52
N ASP A 33 0.80 -2.40 6.84
CA ASP A 33 0.12 -3.53 7.48
C ASP A 33 -1.30 -3.71 6.93
N ALA A 34 -2.04 -2.61 6.77
CA ALA A 34 -3.37 -2.64 6.19
C ALA A 34 -3.38 -3.10 4.71
N ALA A 35 -2.40 -2.66 3.92
CA ALA A 35 -2.26 -3.07 2.52
C ALA A 35 -1.89 -4.56 2.38
N GLU A 36 -0.97 -5.04 3.23
CA GLU A 36 -0.58 -6.45 3.30
C GLU A 36 -1.76 -7.34 3.71
N GLU A 37 -2.57 -6.90 4.68
CA GLU A 37 -3.79 -7.58 5.09
C GLU A 37 -4.77 -7.71 3.92
N LEU A 38 -5.07 -6.59 3.24
CA LEU A 38 -5.95 -6.55 2.07
C LEU A 38 -5.53 -7.56 0.99
N LEU A 39 -4.24 -7.65 0.71
CA LEU A 39 -3.68 -8.62 -0.23
C LEU A 39 -3.81 -10.07 0.27
N ARG A 40 -3.72 -10.31 1.57
CA ARG A 40 -3.76 -11.66 2.15
C ARG A 40 -5.16 -12.26 2.12
N ILE A 41 -6.16 -11.52 2.60
CA ILE A 41 -7.53 -12.04 2.75
C ILE A 41 -8.36 -11.93 1.46
N SER A 42 -7.82 -11.30 0.41
CA SER A 42 -8.48 -11.15 -0.90
C SER A 42 -9.91 -10.60 -0.82
N HIS A 43 -10.21 -9.81 0.22
CA HIS A 43 -11.53 -9.22 0.43
C HIS A 43 -11.68 -7.96 -0.42
N LEU A 44 -12.92 -7.68 -0.84
CA LEU A 44 -13.25 -6.38 -1.42
C LEU A 44 -13.13 -5.31 -0.33
N PRO A 45 -12.32 -4.25 -0.53
CA PRO A 45 -12.21 -3.18 0.44
C PRO A 45 -13.57 -2.49 0.59
N THR A 46 -13.89 -2.11 1.82
CA THR A 46 -15.03 -1.25 2.13
C THR A 46 -14.84 0.12 1.49
N THR A 47 -15.95 0.83 1.26
CA THR A 47 -15.93 2.22 0.74
C THR A 47 -15.09 3.15 1.62
N ALA A 48 -15.11 2.95 2.94
CA ALA A 48 -14.30 3.71 3.89
C ALA A 48 -12.80 3.44 3.72
N GLN A 49 -12.38 2.20 3.51
CA GLN A 49 -10.98 1.85 3.24
C GLN A 49 -10.49 2.46 1.92
N VAL A 50 -11.32 2.42 0.87
CA VAL A 50 -11.01 3.05 -0.43
C VAL A 50 -10.86 4.56 -0.28
N ALA A 51 -11.79 5.21 0.43
CA ALA A 51 -11.74 6.65 0.67
C ALA A 51 -10.49 7.06 1.46
N ARG A 52 -10.11 6.28 2.49
CA ARG A 52 -8.88 6.50 3.26
C ARG A 52 -7.64 6.40 2.37
N ALA A 53 -7.53 5.35 1.56
CA ALA A 53 -6.41 5.17 0.65
C ALA A 53 -6.29 6.33 -0.37
N ALA A 54 -7.42 6.81 -0.92
CA ALA A 54 -7.43 7.95 -1.84
C ALA A 54 -7.04 9.29 -1.19
N ALA A 55 -7.29 9.43 0.12
CA ALA A 55 -6.92 10.61 0.89
C ALA A 55 -5.45 10.64 1.32
N TRP A 56 -4.71 9.53 1.17
CA TRP A 56 -3.33 9.43 1.59
C TRP A 56 -2.45 10.50 0.93
N ARG A 57 -1.52 11.06 1.71
CA ARG A 57 -0.53 12.03 1.26
C ARG A 57 0.82 11.65 1.86
N PRO A 58 1.91 11.75 1.09
CA PRO A 58 3.24 11.51 1.63
C PRO A 58 3.54 12.53 2.74
N PRO A 59 4.17 12.11 3.85
CA PRO A 59 4.56 13.04 4.90
C PRO A 59 5.58 14.05 4.35
N ALA A 60 5.40 15.32 4.67
CA ALA A 60 6.22 16.42 4.18
C ALA A 60 6.77 17.27 5.34
N GLY A 61 7.86 18.00 5.08
CA GLY A 61 8.43 18.94 6.05
C GLY A 61 9.02 18.28 7.30
N LEU A 62 9.50 17.03 7.18
CA LEU A 62 10.16 16.30 8.27
C LEU A 62 11.66 16.59 8.38
N GLY A 63 12.27 17.24 7.39
CA GLY A 63 13.72 17.43 7.34
C GLY A 63 14.46 16.15 6.95
N PRO A 64 15.78 16.04 7.21
CA PRO A 64 16.53 14.81 6.98
C PRO A 64 16.07 13.70 7.95
N LEU A 65 16.31 12.44 7.59
CA LEU A 65 16.01 11.29 8.45
C LEU A 65 17.06 11.17 9.59
N PRO A 66 16.65 11.04 10.86
CA PRO A 66 17.58 10.74 11.95
C PRO A 66 18.30 9.41 11.74
N ALA A 67 19.63 9.40 11.95
CA ALA A 67 20.47 8.21 11.73
C ALA A 67 19.98 6.95 12.49
N PRO A 68 19.49 7.02 13.74
CA PRO A 68 18.96 5.85 14.44
C PRO A 68 17.74 5.20 13.76
N LEU A 69 17.00 5.96 12.95
CA LEU A 69 15.78 5.49 12.28
C LEU A 69 16.05 4.92 10.89
N LEU A 70 17.29 5.00 10.38
CA LEU A 70 17.64 4.57 9.04
C LEU A 70 17.28 3.10 8.78
N THR A 71 17.66 2.21 9.70
CA THR A 71 17.39 0.77 9.55
C THR A 71 15.89 0.48 9.50
N ARG A 72 15.11 1.17 10.34
CA ARG A 72 13.64 1.03 10.37
C ARG A 72 13.01 1.54 9.08
N ALA A 73 13.42 2.71 8.62
CA ALA A 73 12.92 3.30 7.38
C ALA A 73 13.25 2.43 6.16
N GLN A 74 14.45 1.83 6.11
CA GLN A 74 14.84 0.92 5.03
C GLN A 74 13.99 -0.36 5.04
N ALA A 75 13.80 -0.98 6.21
CA ALA A 75 12.95 -2.17 6.32
C ALA A 75 11.50 -1.89 5.89
N LEU A 76 10.97 -0.71 6.25
CA LEU A 76 9.65 -0.27 5.81
C LEU A 76 9.60 -0.06 4.29
N LEU A 77 10.61 0.58 3.69
CA LEU A 77 10.68 0.78 2.25
C LEU A 77 10.70 -0.55 1.49
N ASP A 78 11.48 -1.52 1.96
CA ASP A 78 11.56 -2.84 1.35
C ASP A 78 10.19 -3.53 1.35
N ARG A 79 9.44 -3.46 2.46
CA ARG A 79 8.05 -3.95 2.54
C ARG A 79 7.11 -3.21 1.58
N GLN A 80 7.23 -1.89 1.49
CA GLN A 80 6.43 -1.08 0.55
C GLN A 80 6.64 -1.52 -0.91
N LEU A 81 7.90 -1.79 -1.29
CA LEU A 81 8.23 -2.27 -2.63
C LEU A 81 7.68 -3.67 -2.90
N ASP A 82 7.74 -4.59 -1.93
CA ASP A 82 7.12 -5.93 -2.05
C ASP A 82 5.60 -5.82 -2.27
N VAL A 83 4.92 -5.03 -1.44
CA VAL A 83 3.47 -4.78 -1.56
C VAL A 83 3.13 -4.20 -2.93
N ALA A 84 3.88 -3.19 -3.39
CA ALA A 84 3.67 -2.57 -4.69
C ALA A 84 3.84 -3.59 -5.85
N GLN A 85 4.86 -4.43 -5.76
CA GLN A 85 5.09 -5.50 -6.74
C GLN A 85 3.94 -6.51 -6.77
N ARG A 86 3.51 -7.00 -5.60
CA ARG A 86 2.41 -7.96 -5.48
C ARG A 86 1.09 -7.38 -5.98
N LEU A 87 0.82 -6.11 -5.67
CA LEU A 87 -0.37 -5.41 -6.16
C LEU A 87 -0.37 -5.28 -7.69
N SER A 88 0.77 -4.93 -8.29
CA SER A 88 0.93 -4.85 -9.75
C SER A 88 0.66 -6.21 -10.42
N GLN A 89 1.18 -7.29 -9.85
CA GLN A 89 0.95 -8.66 -10.33
C GLN A 89 -0.54 -9.05 -10.24
N ALA A 90 -1.18 -8.79 -9.10
CA ALA A 90 -2.61 -9.06 -8.91
C ALA A 90 -3.47 -8.28 -9.91
N ALA A 91 -3.16 -7.00 -10.13
CA ALA A 91 -3.86 -6.16 -11.10
C ALA A 91 -3.69 -6.68 -12.54
N ALA A 92 -2.48 -7.15 -12.90
CA ALA A 92 -2.23 -7.75 -14.21
C ALA A 92 -3.02 -9.05 -14.42
N LEU A 93 -3.07 -9.92 -13.41
CA LEU A 93 -3.86 -11.16 -13.45
C LEU A 93 -5.35 -10.87 -13.59
N SER A 94 -5.88 -9.94 -12.80
CA SER A 94 -7.29 -9.52 -12.85
C SER A 94 -7.68 -9.02 -14.24
N ARG A 95 -6.86 -8.18 -14.88
CA ARG A 95 -7.09 -7.71 -16.26
C ARG A 95 -7.15 -8.85 -17.27
N ARG A 96 -6.26 -9.84 -17.16
CA ARG A 96 -6.27 -11.03 -18.04
C ARG A 96 -7.53 -11.87 -17.85
N GLN A 97 -7.95 -12.09 -16.61
CA GLN A 97 -9.18 -12.83 -16.29
C GLN A 97 -10.43 -12.12 -16.84
N LEU A 98 -10.51 -10.80 -16.68
CA LEU A 98 -11.60 -10.00 -17.25
C LEU A 98 -11.65 -10.09 -18.77
N ALA A 99 -10.50 -10.02 -19.46
CA ALA A 99 -10.43 -10.18 -20.91
C ALA A 99 -10.91 -11.57 -21.36
N ALA A 100 -10.47 -12.64 -20.68
CA ALA A 100 -10.90 -14.00 -20.99
C ALA A 100 -12.41 -14.20 -20.76
N ALA A 101 -12.95 -13.68 -19.66
CA ALA A 101 -14.39 -13.74 -19.36
C ALA A 101 -15.23 -13.01 -20.42
N GLN A 102 -14.74 -11.87 -20.94
CA GLN A 102 -15.40 -11.14 -22.03
C GLN A 102 -15.43 -11.96 -23.33
N VAL A 103 -14.33 -12.64 -23.69
CA VAL A 103 -14.28 -13.50 -24.88
C VAL A 103 -15.26 -14.67 -24.76
N LEU A 104 -15.35 -15.31 -23.59
CA LEU A 104 -16.30 -16.40 -23.35
C LEU A 104 -17.75 -15.94 -23.44
N ARG A 105 -18.08 -14.77 -22.87
CA ARG A 105 -19.42 -14.18 -22.95
C ARG A 105 -19.82 -13.77 -24.38
N ALA A 106 -18.84 -13.41 -25.22
CA ALA A 106 -19.08 -13.02 -26.60
C ALA A 106 -19.29 -14.22 -27.55
N ARG A 107 -19.08 -15.46 -27.09
CA ARG A 107 -19.43 -16.65 -27.88
C ARG A 107 -20.94 -16.85 -27.82
N PRO A 108 -21.66 -16.96 -28.96
CA PRO A 108 -23.07 -17.33 -28.94
C PRO A 108 -23.23 -18.70 -28.29
N ASP A 109 -24.35 -18.90 -27.58
CA ASP A 109 -24.70 -20.22 -27.05
C ASP A 109 -24.56 -21.26 -28.17
N ALA A 110 -23.76 -22.30 -27.91
CA ALA A 110 -23.63 -23.41 -28.85
C ALA A 110 -25.01 -24.05 -28.98
N VAL A 111 -25.69 -23.79 -30.10
CA VAL A 111 -27.00 -24.39 -30.41
C VAL A 111 -26.80 -25.90 -30.40
N PRO A 112 -27.41 -26.65 -29.45
CA PRO A 112 -27.23 -28.09 -29.39
C PRO A 112 -27.88 -28.71 -30.63
N VAL A 113 -27.06 -29.29 -31.51
CA VAL A 113 -27.52 -30.07 -32.65
C VAL A 113 -27.70 -31.51 -32.20
N TYR A 114 -28.96 -31.95 -32.09
CA TYR A 114 -29.28 -33.36 -31.87
C TYR A 114 -29.23 -34.09 -33.22
N LEU A 115 -28.25 -34.99 -33.38
CA LEU A 115 -28.20 -35.93 -34.49
C LEU A 115 -29.09 -37.12 -34.15
N ASP A 116 -30.22 -37.25 -34.85
CA ASP A 116 -31.05 -38.44 -34.78
C ASP A 116 -30.38 -39.56 -35.59
N ALA A 117 -29.77 -40.51 -34.89
CA ALA A 117 -29.21 -41.71 -35.48
C ALA A 117 -30.32 -42.77 -35.57
N GLN A 118 -31.18 -42.64 -36.58
CA GLN A 118 -32.06 -43.72 -37.03
C GLN A 118 -31.76 -44.01 -38.50
N GLY A 119 -31.07 -45.13 -38.74
CA GLY A 119 -30.83 -45.74 -40.03
C GLY A 119 -30.78 -47.24 -39.85
#